data_AF-A0A818XEG0-F1
#
_entry.id   AF-A0A818XEG0-F1
#
_cell.length_a   1.000
_cell.length_b   1.000
_cell.length_c   1.000
_cell.angle_alpha   90.00
_cell.angle_beta   90.00
_cell.angle_gamma   90.00
#
_symmetry.space_group_name_H-M   'P 1'
#
loop_
_entity.id
_entity.type
_entity.pdbx_description
1 polymer ?
#
loop_
_entity_poly.entity_id
_entity_poly.type
_entity_poly.pdbx_seq_one_letter_code
_entity_poly.pdbx_strand_id
1 'polypeptide(L)'
;MGSCQSSLSRIERDAYEDIINSISIHCQQEIIKLPKKKFFNIYKFHLIAKYYLQQKEYQMALLNECLAIQNLELLLSDHKDHVIFAPMHNLLSLCFWETMNMQLAILEGLITLKIILKHMATDYIEIGLQYFRVAVFCLLGRQFKSAERYFIKSIEIAQLGDGLQLDFIQKVEVLLQTARAQISGSPLRIIPINYESGLDENREDLIRRATNEMSVIANQFGTFQINETELKRLPDKQTELIINKNILNDILNSLITFLKENDPLNKLGIKGSGICFVAAYFKSIQMETSSLSIPIIEAGLTIIINQINDDDRFTPLKQLPFTISYTDDDQSNIAGVRVFQIKGITKSNKQ
;
A
#
# COMPACT_ATOMS: atom_id res chain seq x y z
N MET A 1 14.23 -34.80 19.31
CA MET A 1 14.19 -34.08 18.03
C MET A 1 12.86 -33.34 17.97
N GLY A 2 12.84 -32.08 18.41
CA GLY A 2 11.61 -31.33 18.66
C GLY A 2 11.18 -30.53 17.43
N SER A 3 9.95 -30.76 16.95
CA SER A 3 9.33 -29.95 15.91
C SER A 3 8.87 -28.61 16.50
N CYS A 4 9.73 -27.59 16.46
CA CYS A 4 9.32 -26.20 16.65
C CYS A 4 8.61 -25.69 15.38
N GLN A 5 7.39 -26.19 15.13
CA GLN A 5 6.48 -25.54 14.20
C GLN A 5 5.86 -24.34 14.91
N SER A 6 6.50 -23.17 14.83
CA SER A 6 5.82 -21.89 15.06
C SER A 6 4.87 -21.67 13.88
N SER A 7 3.67 -22.19 14.01
CA SER A 7 2.67 -22.13 12.95
C SER A 7 2.22 -20.68 12.74
N LEU A 8 2.27 -20.23 11.48
CA LEU A 8 1.57 -19.00 11.06
C LEU A 8 0.10 -19.12 11.48
N SER A 9 -0.48 -18.02 11.99
CA SER A 9 -1.93 -17.94 12.16
C SER A 9 -2.61 -18.09 10.80
N ARG A 10 -3.93 -18.30 10.78
CA ARG A 10 -4.66 -18.44 9.50
C ARG A 10 -4.49 -17.20 8.61
N ILE A 11 -4.66 -16.01 9.19
CA ILE A 11 -4.50 -14.73 8.45
C ILE A 11 -3.07 -14.57 7.95
N GLU A 12 -2.09 -14.91 8.79
CA GLU A 12 -0.68 -14.83 8.38
C GLU A 12 -0.34 -15.85 7.30
N ARG A 13 -1.04 -16.99 7.26
CA ARG A 13 -0.89 -17.99 6.22
C ARG A 13 -1.49 -17.51 4.90
N ASP A 14 -2.68 -16.95 4.93
CA ASP A 14 -3.34 -16.41 3.74
C ASP A 14 -2.48 -15.27 3.16
N ALA A 15 -2.04 -14.33 4.01
CA ALA A 15 -1.14 -13.26 3.59
C ALA A 15 0.23 -13.77 3.10
N TYR A 16 0.79 -14.80 3.74
CA TYR A 16 1.99 -15.46 3.25
C TYR A 16 1.76 -16.08 1.86
N GLU A 17 0.65 -16.78 1.67
CA GLU A 17 0.29 -17.39 0.38
C GLU A 17 0.10 -16.32 -0.70
N ASP A 18 -0.54 -15.19 -0.40
CA ASP A 18 -0.65 -14.05 -1.32
C ASP A 18 0.73 -13.50 -1.72
N ILE A 19 1.65 -13.38 -0.76
CA ILE A 19 3.03 -12.96 -1.03
C ILE A 19 3.71 -13.98 -1.96
N ILE A 20 3.63 -15.28 -1.65
CA ILE A 20 4.24 -16.32 -2.50
C ILE A 20 3.61 -16.33 -3.90
N ASN A 21 2.29 -16.18 -4.00
CA ASN A 21 1.58 -16.18 -5.27
C ASN A 21 1.91 -14.95 -6.13
N SER A 22 2.33 -13.84 -5.52
CA SER A 22 2.85 -12.67 -6.25
C SER A 22 4.25 -12.87 -6.83
N ILE A 23 4.97 -13.90 -6.39
CA ILE A 23 6.30 -14.25 -6.89
C ILE A 23 6.15 -15.23 -8.06
N SER A 24 6.93 -15.04 -9.13
CA SER A 24 6.95 -15.97 -10.25
C SER A 24 7.28 -17.40 -9.79
N ILE A 25 6.54 -18.39 -10.32
CA ILE A 25 6.55 -19.80 -9.85
C ILE A 25 7.97 -20.36 -9.73
N HIS A 26 8.87 -20.07 -10.69
CA HIS A 26 10.25 -20.57 -10.69
C HIS A 26 11.15 -19.97 -9.60
N CYS A 27 10.74 -18.88 -8.95
CA CYS A 27 11.44 -18.23 -7.83
C CYS A 27 10.74 -18.49 -6.48
N GLN A 28 9.63 -19.20 -6.44
CA GLN A 28 8.92 -19.42 -5.17
C GLN A 28 9.65 -20.39 -4.25
N GLN A 29 10.42 -21.33 -4.81
CA GLN A 29 11.01 -22.44 -4.07
C GLN A 29 12.02 -21.98 -3.02
N GLU A 30 12.80 -20.95 -3.34
CA GLU A 30 13.76 -20.32 -2.46
C GLU A 30 13.08 -19.76 -1.21
N ILE A 31 11.90 -19.15 -1.36
CA ILE A 31 11.12 -18.61 -0.24
C ILE A 31 10.38 -19.70 0.53
N ILE A 32 9.78 -20.67 -0.15
CA ILE A 32 9.02 -21.77 0.47
C ILE A 32 9.89 -22.61 1.42
N LYS A 33 11.18 -22.74 1.13
CA LYS A 33 12.15 -23.45 1.97
C LYS A 33 12.52 -22.69 3.25
N LEU A 34 12.23 -21.39 3.33
CA LEU A 34 12.55 -20.58 4.51
C LEU A 34 11.60 -20.89 5.68
N PRO A 35 12.01 -20.60 6.93
CA PRO A 35 11.10 -20.63 8.07
C PRO A 35 9.97 -19.60 7.89
N LYS A 36 8.77 -20.08 7.54
CA LYS A 36 7.63 -19.24 7.14
C LYS A 36 7.34 -18.07 8.08
N LYS A 37 7.31 -18.34 9.39
CA LYS A 37 7.08 -17.30 10.42
C LYS A 37 8.17 -16.22 10.42
N LYS A 38 9.43 -16.61 10.23
CA LYS A 38 10.55 -15.67 10.18
C LYS A 38 10.49 -14.82 8.91
N PHE A 39 10.26 -15.45 7.75
CA PHE A 39 10.06 -14.73 6.49
C PHE A 39 8.90 -13.75 6.58
N PHE A 40 7.74 -14.20 7.05
CA PHE A 40 6.55 -13.36 7.17
C PHE A 40 6.76 -12.15 8.09
N ASN A 41 7.40 -12.36 9.25
CA ASN A 41 7.72 -11.27 10.17
C ASN A 41 8.66 -10.22 9.53
N ILE A 42 9.61 -10.65 8.69
CA ILE A 42 10.49 -9.73 7.96
C ILE A 42 9.70 -9.00 6.87
N TYR A 43 8.91 -9.71 6.07
CA TYR A 43 8.13 -9.13 4.99
C TYR A 43 7.05 -8.15 5.51
N LYS A 44 6.58 -8.33 6.75
CA LYS A 44 5.69 -7.37 7.42
C LYS A 44 6.28 -5.95 7.43
N PHE A 45 7.60 -5.79 7.54
CA PHE A 45 8.23 -4.47 7.45
C PHE A 45 8.03 -3.82 6.07
N HIS A 46 8.12 -4.58 4.97
CA HIS A 46 7.80 -4.09 3.63
C HIS A 46 6.32 -3.68 3.50
N LEU A 47 5.39 -4.46 4.09
CA LEU A 47 3.97 -4.10 4.10
C LEU A 47 3.71 -2.80 4.89
N ILE A 48 4.40 -2.63 6.02
CA ILE A 48 4.35 -1.40 6.82
C ILE A 48 4.98 -0.23 6.05
N ALA A 49 6.08 -0.45 5.32
CA ALA A 49 6.71 0.57 4.49
C ALA A 49 5.80 1.03 3.35
N LYS A 50 5.09 0.11 2.68
CA LYS A 50 4.05 0.43 1.69
C LYS A 50 2.96 1.30 2.28
N TYR A 51 2.48 0.95 3.47
CA TYR A 51 1.53 1.77 4.19
C TYR A 51 2.10 3.17 4.45
N TYR A 52 3.30 3.31 5.01
CA TYR A 52 3.91 4.62 5.24
C TYR A 52 4.16 5.43 3.96
N LEU A 53 4.49 4.79 2.84
CA LEU A 53 4.59 5.45 1.54
C LEU A 53 3.24 6.05 1.12
N GLN A 54 2.15 5.30 1.28
CA GLN A 54 0.78 5.79 1.03
C GLN A 54 0.37 6.90 1.98
N GLN A 55 1.02 6.98 3.16
CA GLN A 55 0.86 8.03 4.15
C GLN A 55 1.84 9.21 3.98
N LYS A 56 2.61 9.23 2.88
CA LYS A 56 3.69 10.18 2.59
C LYS A 56 4.72 10.33 3.71
N GLU A 57 4.83 9.33 4.59
CA GLU A 57 5.82 9.25 5.66
C GLU A 57 7.11 8.62 5.12
N TYR A 58 7.73 9.29 4.17
CA TYR A 58 8.83 8.71 3.38
C TYR A 58 10.02 8.26 4.24
N GLN A 59 10.31 8.93 5.35
CA GLN A 59 11.38 8.52 6.27
C GLN A 59 11.06 7.20 6.99
N MET A 60 9.79 7.02 7.42
CA MET A 60 9.35 5.78 8.06
C MET A 60 9.27 4.64 7.06
N ALA A 61 8.82 4.94 5.84
CA ALA A 61 8.84 3.99 4.73
C ALA A 61 10.28 3.52 4.42
N LEU A 62 11.24 4.45 4.28
CA LEU A 62 12.66 4.13 4.09
C LEU A 62 13.22 3.25 5.20
N LEU A 63 12.97 3.62 6.47
CA LEU A 63 13.47 2.86 7.62
C LEU A 63 12.95 1.42 7.61
N ASN A 64 11.64 1.23 7.44
CA ASN A 64 11.04 -0.10 7.44
C ASN A 64 11.49 -0.93 6.23
N GLU A 65 11.61 -0.31 5.05
CA GLU A 65 12.05 -1.00 3.85
C GLU A 65 13.52 -1.43 3.94
N CYS A 66 14.40 -0.56 4.44
CA CYS A 66 15.80 -0.92 4.72
C CYS A 66 15.90 -2.08 5.72
N LEU A 67 15.09 -2.07 6.79
CA LEU A 67 15.03 -3.18 7.75
C LEU A 67 14.51 -4.47 7.12
N ALA A 68 13.50 -4.38 6.23
CA ALA A 68 12.98 -5.53 5.50
C ALA A 68 14.07 -6.16 4.63
N ILE A 69 14.76 -5.35 3.82
CA ILE A 69 15.82 -5.80 2.92
C ILE A 69 16.98 -6.40 3.72
N GLN A 70 17.53 -5.69 4.71
CA GLN A 70 18.67 -6.17 5.50
C GLN A 70 18.38 -7.51 6.17
N ASN A 71 17.21 -7.66 6.80
CA ASN A 71 16.84 -8.91 7.45
C ASN A 71 16.55 -10.03 6.44
N LEU A 72 16.00 -9.70 5.28
CA LEU A 72 15.72 -10.68 4.24
C LEU A 72 16.99 -11.14 3.53
N GLU A 73 17.97 -10.27 3.31
CA GLU A 73 19.30 -10.63 2.80
C GLU A 73 20.03 -11.59 3.75
N LEU A 74 19.87 -11.42 5.06
CA LEU A 74 20.39 -12.37 6.05
C LEU A 74 19.68 -13.72 5.99
N LEU A 75 18.40 -13.74 5.60
CA LEU A 75 17.61 -14.96 5.48
C LEU A 75 17.81 -15.66 4.12
N LEU A 76 18.13 -14.90 3.07
CA LEU A 76 18.41 -15.32 1.69
C LEU A 76 19.87 -15.04 1.31
N SER A 77 20.83 -15.48 2.13
CA SER A 77 22.25 -15.12 1.98
C SER A 77 22.83 -15.42 0.60
N ASP A 78 22.36 -16.50 -0.03
CA ASP A 78 22.86 -17.01 -1.31
C ASP A 78 22.09 -16.43 -2.52
N HIS A 79 21.02 -15.66 -2.26
CA HIS A 79 20.08 -15.17 -3.28
C HIS A 79 19.77 -13.67 -3.10
N LYS A 80 20.82 -12.84 -2.99
CA LYS A 80 20.68 -11.38 -2.78
C LYS A 80 20.01 -10.64 -3.93
N ASP A 81 19.91 -11.25 -5.10
CA ASP A 81 19.21 -10.69 -6.26
C ASP A 81 17.87 -11.39 -6.55
N HIS A 82 17.32 -12.10 -5.57
CA HIS A 82 16.02 -12.75 -5.67
C HIS A 82 14.92 -11.75 -6.03
N VAL A 83 13.94 -12.19 -6.84
CA VAL A 83 12.85 -11.34 -7.35
C VAL A 83 12.02 -10.64 -6.27
N ILE A 84 11.98 -11.21 -5.05
CA ILE A 84 11.30 -10.62 -3.89
C ILE A 84 11.84 -9.24 -3.50
N PHE A 85 13.10 -8.95 -3.82
CA PHE A 85 13.72 -7.66 -3.55
C PHE A 85 13.31 -6.58 -4.58
N ALA A 86 12.81 -6.95 -5.76
CA ALA A 86 12.38 -5.97 -6.77
C ALA A 86 11.31 -4.99 -6.25
N PRO A 87 10.17 -5.43 -5.66
CA PRO A 87 9.19 -4.48 -5.11
C PRO A 87 9.73 -3.66 -3.93
N MET A 88 10.72 -4.17 -3.20
CA MET A 88 11.35 -3.49 -2.07
C MET A 88 12.26 -2.35 -2.52
N HIS A 89 13.16 -2.62 -3.47
CA HIS A 89 14.00 -1.60 -4.08
C HIS A 89 13.18 -0.59 -4.90
N ASN A 90 12.07 -1.01 -5.52
CA ASN A 90 11.17 -0.09 -6.19
C ASN A 90 10.58 0.92 -5.19
N LEU A 91 10.13 0.45 -4.01
CA LEU A 91 9.63 1.32 -2.95
C LEU A 91 10.71 2.30 -2.46
N LEU A 92 11.93 1.82 -2.21
CA LEU A 92 13.05 2.70 -1.86
C LEU A 92 13.30 3.78 -2.92
N SER A 93 13.24 3.41 -4.20
CA SER A 93 13.45 4.36 -5.30
C SER A 93 12.42 5.51 -5.27
N LEU A 94 11.15 5.19 -4.98
CA LEU A 94 10.09 6.18 -4.82
C LEU A 94 10.32 7.06 -3.59
N CYS A 95 10.66 6.47 -2.44
CA CYS A 95 10.94 7.25 -1.24
C CYS A 95 12.15 8.17 -1.39
N PHE A 96 13.21 7.73 -2.07
CA PHE A 96 14.38 8.57 -2.35
C PHE A 96 14.05 9.70 -3.31
N TRP A 97 13.18 9.46 -4.30
CA TRP A 97 12.70 10.52 -5.17
C TRP A 97 11.90 11.57 -4.39
N GLU A 98 10.94 11.15 -3.57
CA GLU A 98 10.10 12.05 -2.76
C GLU A 98 10.91 12.84 -1.73
N THR A 99 12.04 12.29 -1.27
CA THR A 99 12.99 12.99 -0.39
C THR A 99 14.10 13.75 -1.15
N MET A 100 13.93 13.94 -2.46
CA MET A 100 14.83 14.68 -3.36
C MET A 100 16.25 14.12 -3.48
N ASN A 101 16.46 12.85 -3.10
CA ASN A 101 17.73 12.16 -3.28
C ASN A 101 17.77 11.39 -4.61
N MET A 102 17.88 12.14 -5.71
CA MET A 102 17.76 11.57 -7.06
C MET A 102 18.85 10.54 -7.40
N GLN A 103 20.05 10.66 -6.84
CA GLN A 103 21.11 9.69 -7.09
C GLN A 103 20.75 8.32 -6.50
N LEU A 104 20.23 8.28 -5.28
CA LEU A 104 19.77 7.05 -4.66
C LEU A 104 18.51 6.51 -5.34
N ALA A 105 17.56 7.38 -5.73
CA ALA A 105 16.38 6.96 -6.48
C ALA A 105 16.74 6.22 -7.79
N ILE A 106 17.70 6.77 -8.55
CA ILE A 106 18.22 6.13 -9.77
C ILE A 106 18.90 4.80 -9.43
N LEU A 107 19.76 4.76 -8.40
CA LEU A 107 20.48 3.55 -8.01
C LEU A 107 19.52 2.41 -7.67
N GLU A 108 18.54 2.66 -6.81
CA GLU A 108 17.53 1.67 -6.39
C GLU A 108 16.64 1.24 -7.57
N GLY A 109 16.28 2.17 -8.45
CA GLY A 109 15.57 1.88 -9.68
C GLY A 109 16.36 0.96 -10.63
N LEU A 110 17.68 1.14 -10.72
CA LEU A 110 18.56 0.27 -11.52
C LEU A 110 18.76 -1.12 -10.89
N ILE A 111 18.82 -1.21 -9.56
CA ILE A 111 18.84 -2.50 -8.85
C ILE A 111 17.56 -3.28 -9.15
N THR A 112 16.40 -2.63 -9.03
CA THR A 112 15.08 -3.18 -9.37
C THR A 112 15.05 -3.69 -10.82
N LEU A 113 15.50 -2.87 -11.77
CA LEU A 113 15.56 -3.23 -13.20
C LEU A 113 16.44 -4.46 -13.43
N LYS A 114 17.62 -4.53 -12.78
CA LYS A 114 18.53 -5.67 -12.89
C LYS A 114 17.87 -6.97 -12.42
N ILE A 115 17.14 -6.92 -11.31
CA ILE A 115 16.43 -8.07 -10.75
C ILE A 115 15.32 -8.53 -11.70
N ILE A 116 14.48 -7.60 -12.19
CA ILE A 116 13.37 -7.90 -13.11
C ILE A 116 13.91 -8.50 -14.42
N LEU A 117 14.95 -7.91 -15.02
CA LEU A 117 15.55 -8.46 -16.25
C LEU A 117 16.09 -9.88 -16.06
N LYS A 118 16.63 -10.20 -14.88
CA LYS A 118 17.16 -11.52 -14.57
C LYS A 118 16.05 -12.56 -14.35
N HIS A 119 14.99 -12.19 -13.63
CA HIS A 119 14.00 -13.15 -13.12
C HIS A 119 12.65 -13.12 -13.85
N MET A 120 12.36 -12.05 -14.58
CA MET A 120 11.07 -11.76 -15.22
C MET A 120 11.27 -11.31 -16.68
N ALA A 121 12.21 -11.94 -17.40
CA ALA A 121 12.65 -11.51 -18.75
C ALA A 121 11.53 -11.42 -19.81
N THR A 122 10.40 -12.10 -19.60
CA THR A 122 9.24 -12.10 -20.50
C THR A 122 8.13 -11.14 -20.06
N ASP A 123 8.27 -10.48 -18.90
CA ASP A 123 7.32 -9.48 -18.42
C ASP A 123 7.66 -8.11 -19.03
N TYR A 124 7.37 -7.97 -20.32
CA TYR A 124 7.67 -6.76 -21.07
C TYR A 124 6.95 -5.52 -20.49
N ILE A 125 5.81 -5.70 -19.82
CA ILE A 125 5.08 -4.60 -19.18
C ILE A 125 5.92 -4.06 -18.02
N GLU A 126 6.29 -4.90 -17.05
CA GLU A 126 7.03 -4.44 -15.88
C GLU A 126 8.45 -3.96 -16.24
N ILE A 127 9.11 -4.62 -17.21
CA ILE A 127 10.40 -4.16 -17.73
C ILE A 127 10.26 -2.77 -18.38
N GLY A 128 9.25 -2.56 -19.23
CA GLY A 128 9.00 -1.30 -19.91
C GLY A 128 8.70 -0.16 -18.92
N LEU A 129 7.88 -0.43 -17.90
CA LEU A 129 7.58 0.50 -16.82
C LEU A 129 8.82 0.81 -15.98
N GLN A 130 9.66 -0.17 -15.69
CA GLN A 130 10.86 0.06 -14.89
C GLN A 130 11.91 0.89 -15.65
N TYR A 131 12.12 0.65 -16.95
CA TYR A 131 12.94 1.53 -17.79
C TYR A 131 12.41 2.96 -17.80
N PHE A 132 11.08 3.12 -17.90
CA PHE A 132 10.44 4.43 -17.84
C PHE A 132 10.70 5.15 -16.51
N ARG A 133 10.49 4.48 -15.36
CA ARG A 133 10.73 5.07 -14.03
C ARG A 133 12.16 5.57 -13.90
N VAL A 134 13.14 4.74 -14.27
CA VAL A 134 14.56 5.13 -14.23
C VAL A 134 14.86 6.30 -15.17
N ALA A 135 14.27 6.32 -16.37
CA ALA A 135 14.42 7.43 -17.31
C ALA A 135 13.89 8.75 -16.72
N VAL A 136 12.75 8.73 -16.03
CA VAL A 136 12.18 9.89 -15.34
C VAL A 136 13.10 10.38 -14.23
N PHE A 137 13.61 9.49 -13.39
CA PHE A 137 14.57 9.87 -12.34
C PHE A 137 15.85 10.49 -12.94
N CYS A 138 16.38 9.94 -14.03
CA CYS A 138 17.49 10.53 -14.76
C CYS A 138 17.14 11.92 -15.34
N LEU A 139 15.94 12.09 -15.91
CA LEU A 139 15.50 13.35 -16.51
C LEU A 139 15.46 14.45 -15.45
N LEU A 140 14.83 14.17 -14.30
CA LEU A 140 14.72 15.10 -13.18
C LEU A 140 16.08 15.34 -12.51
N GLY A 141 16.91 14.32 -12.40
CA GLY A 141 18.31 14.42 -11.95
C GLY A 141 19.25 15.10 -12.96
N ARG A 142 18.71 15.66 -14.06
CA ARG A 142 19.45 16.34 -15.15
C ARG A 142 20.50 15.47 -15.85
N GLN A 143 20.35 14.16 -15.79
CA GLN A 143 21.17 13.17 -16.51
C GLN A 143 20.55 12.87 -17.87
N PHE A 144 20.46 13.89 -18.73
CA PHE A 144 19.62 13.84 -19.94
C PHE A 144 20.00 12.73 -20.93
N LYS A 145 21.29 12.44 -21.11
CA LYS A 145 21.75 11.33 -21.97
C LYS A 145 21.32 9.96 -21.45
N SER A 146 21.34 9.77 -20.13
CA SER A 146 20.86 8.54 -19.49
C SER A 146 19.35 8.43 -19.61
N ALA A 147 18.63 9.54 -19.40
CA ALA A 147 17.18 9.60 -19.56
C ALA A 147 16.75 9.22 -20.98
N GLU A 148 17.38 9.82 -22.00
CA GLU A 148 17.14 9.47 -23.42
C GLU A 148 17.32 7.97 -23.66
N ARG A 149 18.44 7.39 -23.22
CA ARG A 149 18.74 5.97 -23.42
C ARG A 149 17.65 5.08 -22.81
N TYR A 150 17.21 5.38 -21.60
CA TYR A 150 16.21 4.57 -20.90
C TYR A 150 14.79 4.77 -21.44
N PHE A 151 14.43 5.97 -21.90
CA PHE A 151 13.16 6.18 -22.61
C PHE A 151 13.08 5.38 -23.92
N ILE A 152 14.16 5.37 -24.71
CA ILE A 152 14.24 4.53 -25.92
C ILE A 152 14.04 3.06 -25.56
N LYS A 153 14.72 2.57 -24.52
CA LYS A 153 14.56 1.18 -24.06
C LYS A 153 13.15 0.87 -23.58
N SER A 154 12.49 1.80 -22.88
CA SER A 154 11.10 1.64 -22.45
C SER A 154 10.15 1.50 -23.65
N ILE A 155 10.33 2.31 -24.70
CA ILE A 155 9.54 2.22 -25.95
C ILE A 155 9.82 0.89 -26.67
N GLU A 156 11.09 0.54 -26.86
CA GLU A 156 11.48 -0.71 -27.53
C GLU A 156 10.84 -1.93 -26.85
N ILE A 157 10.88 -1.99 -25.51
CA ILE A 157 10.27 -3.08 -24.75
C ILE A 157 8.74 -3.04 -24.81
N ALA A 158 8.13 -1.85 -24.70
CA ALA A 158 6.68 -1.70 -24.78
C ALA A 158 6.13 -2.17 -26.14
N GLN A 159 6.89 -2.00 -27.23
CA GLN A 159 6.52 -2.49 -28.56
C GLN A 159 6.62 -4.01 -28.71
N LEU A 160 7.36 -4.70 -27.83
CA LEU A 160 7.49 -6.15 -27.84
C LEU A 160 6.37 -6.86 -27.04
N GLY A 161 5.62 -6.12 -26.21
CA GLY A 161 4.55 -6.69 -25.38
C GLY A 161 3.17 -6.15 -25.76
N ASP A 162 2.15 -7.00 -25.72
CA ASP A 162 0.77 -6.62 -26.07
C ASP A 162 0.04 -5.83 -24.95
N GLY A 163 0.69 -5.62 -23.80
CA GLY A 163 0.05 -5.10 -22.59
C GLY A 163 0.22 -3.60 -22.32
N LEU A 164 1.14 -2.92 -22.98
CA LEU A 164 1.32 -1.47 -22.85
C LEU A 164 0.61 -0.76 -24.03
N GLN A 165 -0.33 0.11 -23.70
CA GLN A 165 -1.17 0.79 -24.69
C GLN A 165 -0.39 1.83 -25.50
N LEU A 166 -0.90 2.17 -26.69
CA LEU A 166 -0.35 3.22 -27.56
C LEU A 166 -0.14 4.54 -26.80
N ASP A 167 -1.06 4.87 -25.88
CA ASP A 167 -1.01 6.05 -25.03
C ASP A 167 0.23 6.09 -24.13
N PHE A 168 0.70 4.94 -23.63
CA PHE A 168 1.94 4.86 -22.85
C PHE A 168 3.13 5.26 -23.71
N ILE A 169 3.26 4.66 -24.91
CA ILE A 169 4.37 4.93 -25.83
C ILE A 169 4.42 6.42 -26.19
N GLN A 170 3.27 7.02 -26.51
CA GLN A 170 3.17 8.45 -26.83
C GLN A 170 3.64 9.33 -25.64
N LYS A 171 3.25 9.00 -24.40
CA LYS A 171 3.71 9.71 -23.20
C LYS A 171 5.23 9.60 -23.04
N VAL A 172 5.80 8.41 -23.28
CA VAL A 172 7.25 8.21 -23.21
C VAL A 172 7.97 9.02 -24.30
N GLU A 173 7.44 9.06 -25.52
CA GLU A 173 8.00 9.83 -26.63
C GLU A 173 8.06 11.34 -26.34
N VAL A 174 7.04 11.91 -25.70
CA VAL A 174 7.06 13.33 -25.31
C VAL A 174 8.18 13.63 -24.31
N LEU A 175 8.38 12.77 -23.32
CA LEU A 175 9.46 12.92 -22.34
C LEU A 175 10.84 12.66 -22.96
N LEU A 176 10.94 11.75 -23.94
CA LEU A 176 12.14 11.55 -24.75
C LEU A 176 12.51 12.81 -25.54
N GLN A 177 11.55 13.46 -26.21
CA GLN A 177 11.81 14.72 -26.91
C GLN A 177 12.26 15.82 -25.95
N THR A 178 11.70 15.82 -24.74
CA THR A 178 12.12 16.73 -23.66
C THR A 178 13.59 16.51 -23.29
N ALA A 179 14.04 15.26 -23.13
CA ALA A 179 15.45 14.96 -22.88
C ALA A 179 16.36 15.41 -24.04
N ARG A 180 15.96 15.13 -25.28
CA ARG A 180 16.72 15.50 -26.50
C ARG A 180 16.90 17.01 -26.65
N ALA A 181 15.84 17.80 -26.43
CA ALA A 181 15.92 19.25 -26.49
C ALA A 181 16.92 19.83 -25.48
N GLN A 182 16.98 19.24 -24.27
CA GLN A 182 17.95 19.63 -23.26
C GLN A 182 19.39 19.26 -23.65
N ILE A 183 19.60 18.10 -24.29
CA ILE A 183 20.92 17.68 -24.80
C ILE A 183 21.41 18.63 -25.90
N SER A 184 20.53 19.05 -26.81
CA SER A 184 20.87 19.93 -27.94
C SER A 184 20.99 21.41 -27.56
N GLY A 185 20.80 21.76 -26.28
CA GLY A 185 20.78 23.15 -25.82
C GLY A 185 19.68 23.99 -26.47
N SER A 186 18.67 23.33 -27.05
CA SER A 186 17.59 24.00 -27.76
C SER A 186 16.54 24.50 -26.76
N PRO A 187 16.04 25.74 -26.90
CA PRO A 187 14.88 26.16 -26.13
C PRO A 187 13.72 25.21 -26.46
N LEU A 188 13.14 24.60 -25.43
CA LEU A 188 12.06 23.63 -25.56
C LEU A 188 10.90 24.25 -26.34
N ARG A 189 10.61 23.73 -27.53
CA ARG A 189 9.26 23.80 -28.08
C ARG A 189 8.45 22.75 -27.33
N ILE A 190 7.73 23.20 -26.30
CA ILE A 190 6.72 22.38 -25.63
C ILE A 190 5.72 22.00 -26.73
N ILE A 191 5.69 20.73 -27.11
CA ILE A 191 4.55 20.20 -27.85
C ILE A 191 3.46 20.11 -26.78
N PRO A 192 2.41 20.94 -26.86
CA PRO A 192 1.32 20.85 -25.90
C PRO A 192 0.74 19.45 -26.05
N ILE A 193 0.90 18.63 -25.01
CA ILE A 193 0.01 17.51 -24.84
C ILE A 193 -1.34 18.17 -24.59
N ASN A 194 -2.34 17.92 -25.44
CA ASN A 194 -3.72 18.34 -25.20
C ASN A 194 -4.24 17.62 -23.96
N TYR A 195 -3.78 18.06 -22.79
CA TYR A 195 -4.51 17.91 -21.55
C TYR A 195 -5.47 19.09 -21.51
N GLU A 196 -6.77 18.80 -21.52
CA GLU A 196 -7.79 19.76 -21.14
C GLU A 196 -7.65 20.08 -19.65
N SER A 197 -6.59 20.81 -19.27
CA SER A 197 -6.51 21.50 -17.99
C SER A 197 -5.70 22.76 -18.21
N GLY A 198 -6.41 23.88 -18.27
CA GLY A 198 -5.80 25.19 -18.44
C GLY A 198 -4.91 25.59 -17.27
N LEU A 199 -4.00 26.53 -17.59
CA LEU A 199 -3.24 27.43 -16.71
C LEU A 199 -1.94 26.88 -16.09
N ASP A 200 -0.82 27.52 -16.48
CA ASP A 200 0.45 27.71 -15.74
C ASP A 200 0.89 26.59 -14.77
N GLU A 201 1.01 25.36 -15.26
CA GLU A 201 1.61 24.29 -14.49
C GLU A 201 3.13 24.25 -14.64
N ASN A 202 3.81 24.24 -13.49
CA ASN A 202 5.25 24.03 -13.42
C ASN A 202 5.59 22.64 -14.02
N ARG A 203 6.66 22.59 -14.82
CA ARG A 203 7.15 21.37 -15.49
C ARG A 203 7.43 20.23 -14.51
N GLU A 204 7.85 20.54 -13.28
CA GLU A 204 8.01 19.57 -12.20
C GLU A 204 6.67 18.98 -11.75
N ASP A 205 5.60 19.78 -11.72
CA ASP A 205 4.26 19.34 -11.36
C ASP A 205 3.60 18.48 -12.43
N LEU A 206 3.89 18.74 -13.71
CA LEU A 206 3.45 17.89 -14.83
C LEU A 206 4.15 16.53 -14.78
N ILE A 207 5.47 16.49 -14.52
CA ILE A 207 6.23 15.23 -14.41
C ILE A 207 5.83 14.46 -13.15
N ARG A 208 5.62 15.17 -12.03
CA ARG A 208 5.12 14.59 -10.78
C ARG A 208 3.72 14.02 -10.96
N ARG A 209 2.81 14.70 -11.67
CA ARG A 209 1.49 14.14 -12.01
C ARG A 209 1.57 13.01 -13.01
N ALA A 210 2.36 13.07 -14.07
CA ALA A 210 2.51 11.93 -14.97
C ALA A 210 3.02 10.69 -14.23
N THR A 211 3.92 10.87 -13.26
CA THR A 211 4.46 9.79 -12.44
C THR A 211 3.47 9.32 -11.36
N ASN A 212 2.70 10.24 -10.74
CA ASN A 212 1.65 9.91 -9.77
C ASN A 212 0.38 9.35 -10.41
N GLU A 213 0.02 9.78 -11.61
CA GLU A 213 -1.06 9.21 -12.43
C GLU A 213 -0.66 7.82 -12.89
N MET A 214 0.61 7.58 -13.20
CA MET A 214 1.11 6.23 -13.51
C MET A 214 1.35 5.38 -12.25
N SER A 215 1.64 5.98 -11.09
CA SER A 215 1.57 5.29 -9.80
C SER A 215 0.12 5.00 -9.41
N VAL A 216 -0.84 5.83 -9.85
CA VAL A 216 -2.29 5.59 -9.74
C VAL A 216 -2.74 4.52 -10.72
N ILE A 217 -2.18 4.42 -11.93
CA ILE A 217 -2.41 3.27 -12.82
C ILE A 217 -1.81 2.00 -12.20
N ALA A 218 -0.61 2.07 -11.60
CA ALA A 218 -0.01 0.98 -10.84
C ALA A 218 -0.80 0.63 -9.55
N ASN A 219 -1.41 1.62 -8.89
CA ASN A 219 -2.28 1.45 -7.72
C ASN A 219 -3.72 1.05 -8.10
N GLN A 220 -4.18 1.34 -9.32
CA GLN A 220 -5.43 0.83 -9.89
C GLN A 220 -5.33 -0.67 -10.19
N PHE A 221 -4.10 -1.20 -10.29
CA PHE A 221 -3.82 -2.63 -10.23
C PHE A 221 -3.41 -3.13 -8.83
N GLY A 222 -3.46 -2.28 -7.79
CA GLY A 222 -3.24 -2.68 -6.41
C GLY A 222 -3.29 -1.55 -5.39
N THR A 223 -4.32 -1.57 -4.53
CA THR A 223 -4.44 -0.98 -3.17
C THR A 223 -5.30 0.28 -2.93
N PHE A 224 -6.16 0.16 -1.91
CA PHE A 224 -7.14 1.10 -1.36
C PHE A 224 -6.51 2.42 -0.85
N GLN A 225 -7.22 3.56 -1.01
CA GLN A 225 -6.82 4.87 -0.45
C GLN A 225 -7.31 5.05 1.01
N ILE A 226 -6.42 5.44 1.93
CA ILE A 226 -6.74 5.76 3.35
C ILE A 226 -6.24 7.17 3.69
N ASN A 227 -7.06 7.97 4.40
CA ASN A 227 -6.78 9.35 4.79
C ASN A 227 -5.77 9.46 5.96
N GLU A 228 -4.65 10.13 5.72
CA GLU A 228 -3.46 10.15 6.59
C GLU A 228 -3.54 11.02 7.84
N THR A 229 -4.33 12.09 7.79
CA THR A 229 -4.47 13.05 8.89
C THR A 229 -5.16 12.44 10.12
N GLU A 230 -5.93 11.38 9.88
CA GLU A 230 -6.80 10.72 10.85
C GLU A 230 -6.14 9.51 11.52
N LEU A 231 -4.97 9.10 11.01
CA LEU A 231 -4.11 8.07 11.59
C LEU A 231 -3.14 8.62 12.65
N LYS A 232 -3.22 9.91 12.98
CA LYS A 232 -2.31 10.58 13.93
C LYS A 232 -3.03 11.31 15.06
N ARG A 233 -4.37 11.26 15.11
CA ARG A 233 -5.18 12.02 16.06
C ARG A 233 -5.42 11.19 17.33
N LEU A 234 -5.24 11.82 18.50
CA LEU A 234 -5.66 11.25 19.78
C LEU A 234 -7.19 11.31 19.93
N PRO A 235 -7.83 10.31 20.55
CA PRO A 235 -9.28 10.32 20.77
C PRO A 235 -9.68 11.50 21.66
N ASP A 236 -10.51 12.40 21.14
CA ASP A 236 -11.06 13.51 21.90
C ASP A 236 -12.36 13.11 22.60
N LYS A 237 -12.29 12.94 23.93
CA LYS A 237 -13.46 12.63 24.78
C LYS A 237 -14.54 13.71 24.75
N GLN A 238 -14.25 14.95 24.37
CA GLN A 238 -15.28 15.99 24.23
C GLN A 238 -16.19 15.74 23.03
N THR A 239 -15.70 15.02 22.02
CA THR A 239 -16.49 14.66 20.83
C THR A 239 -17.65 13.71 21.17
N GLU A 240 -17.52 12.88 22.22
CA GLU A 240 -18.59 12.00 22.70
C GLU A 240 -19.84 12.77 23.19
N LEU A 241 -19.65 14.01 23.69
CA LEU A 241 -20.75 14.86 24.19
C LEU A 241 -21.65 15.42 23.08
N ILE A 242 -21.17 15.40 21.83
CA ILE A 242 -21.86 15.96 20.66
C ILE A 242 -22.70 14.88 19.96
N ILE A 243 -22.54 13.61 20.35
CA ILE A 243 -23.22 12.48 19.71
C ILE A 243 -24.66 12.38 20.19
N ASN A 244 -25.57 12.82 19.32
CA ASN A 244 -27.00 12.64 19.52
C ASN A 244 -27.48 11.26 19.03
N LYS A 245 -28.74 10.93 19.33
CA LYS A 245 -29.35 9.64 19.01
C LYS A 245 -29.35 9.32 17.50
N ASN A 246 -29.49 10.32 16.64
CA ASN A 246 -29.54 10.10 15.19
C ASN A 246 -28.16 9.72 14.65
N ILE A 247 -27.11 10.47 15.04
CA ILE A 247 -25.72 10.17 14.69
C ILE A 247 -25.35 8.75 15.17
N LEU A 248 -25.72 8.41 16.41
CA LEU A 248 -25.42 7.11 16.99
C LEU A 248 -26.12 5.98 16.24
N ASN A 249 -27.37 6.18 15.82
CA ASN A 249 -28.13 5.20 15.04
C ASN A 249 -27.54 5.02 13.63
N ASP A 250 -27.09 6.09 12.98
CA ASP A 250 -26.46 6.02 11.65
C ASP A 250 -25.18 5.18 11.70
N ILE A 251 -24.31 5.45 12.68
CA ILE A 251 -23.07 4.69 12.90
C ILE A 251 -23.39 3.23 13.26
N LEU A 252 -24.39 3.00 14.11
CA LEU A 252 -24.84 1.66 14.50
C LEU A 252 -25.32 0.85 13.29
N ASN A 253 -26.13 1.45 12.41
CA ASN A 253 -26.63 0.78 11.22
C ASN A 253 -25.49 0.42 10.27
N SER A 254 -24.58 1.35 9.99
CA SER A 254 -23.39 1.07 9.19
C SER A 254 -22.51 -0.02 9.82
N LEU A 255 -22.39 -0.06 11.15
CA LEU A 255 -21.63 -1.10 11.83
C LEU A 255 -22.30 -2.47 11.71
N ILE A 256 -23.63 -2.53 11.81
CA ILE A 256 -24.39 -3.77 11.60
C ILE A 256 -24.23 -4.26 10.16
N THR A 257 -24.34 -3.37 9.17
CA THR A 257 -24.11 -3.67 7.75
C THR A 257 -22.71 -4.20 7.54
N PHE A 258 -21.70 -3.50 8.06
CA PHE A 258 -20.30 -3.93 8.01
C PHE A 258 -20.11 -5.34 8.57
N LEU A 259 -20.70 -5.64 9.72
CA LEU A 259 -20.54 -6.94 10.36
C LEU A 259 -21.31 -8.06 9.65
N LYS A 260 -22.42 -7.75 8.97
CA LYS A 260 -23.25 -8.74 8.25
C LYS A 260 -22.78 -9.00 6.82
N GLU A 261 -22.36 -7.96 6.12
CA GLU A 261 -22.12 -8.00 4.67
C GLU A 261 -20.63 -8.11 4.31
N ASN A 262 -19.73 -7.86 5.26
CA ASN A 262 -18.30 -7.98 4.99
C ASN A 262 -17.91 -9.47 4.95
N ASP A 263 -17.81 -9.99 3.73
CA ASP A 263 -17.45 -11.37 3.40
C ASP A 263 -16.19 -11.89 4.13
N PRO A 264 -15.11 -11.09 4.27
CA PRO A 264 -13.96 -11.42 5.12
C PRO A 264 -14.32 -11.64 6.60
N LEU A 265 -15.15 -10.78 7.21
CA LEU A 265 -15.61 -10.92 8.60
C LEU A 265 -16.42 -12.20 8.81
N ASN A 266 -17.32 -12.53 7.89
CA ASN A 266 -18.09 -13.78 7.95
C ASN A 266 -17.22 -15.04 7.79
N LYS A 267 -16.15 -14.96 6.98
CA LYS A 267 -15.18 -16.06 6.76
C LYS A 267 -14.16 -16.20 7.89
N LEU A 268 -13.84 -15.12 8.60
CA LEU A 268 -12.94 -15.06 9.76
C LEU A 268 -13.66 -15.25 11.10
N GLY A 269 -14.97 -14.98 11.17
CA GLY A 269 -15.78 -14.99 12.39
C GLY A 269 -16.00 -16.34 13.06
N ILE A 270 -15.58 -17.45 12.45
CA ILE A 270 -15.96 -18.79 12.91
C ILE A 270 -14.91 -19.41 13.86
N LYS A 271 -13.68 -18.86 13.98
CA LYS A 271 -12.58 -19.52 14.74
C LYS A 271 -11.60 -18.58 15.46
N GLY A 272 -12.11 -17.61 16.23
CA GLY A 272 -11.26 -16.82 17.15
C GLY A 272 -10.25 -15.87 16.49
N SER A 273 -10.24 -15.77 15.16
CA SER A 273 -9.59 -14.68 14.44
C SER A 273 -10.34 -13.38 14.69
N GLY A 274 -9.59 -12.28 14.79
CA GLY A 274 -10.14 -10.94 14.90
C GLY A 274 -9.56 -10.02 13.83
N ILE A 275 -10.33 -9.00 13.49
CA ILE A 275 -9.85 -7.89 12.66
C ILE A 275 -9.71 -6.66 13.52
N CYS A 276 -8.74 -5.82 13.15
CA CYS A 276 -8.55 -4.51 13.74
C CYS A 276 -8.77 -3.46 12.66
N PHE A 277 -9.40 -2.35 13.03
CA PHE A 277 -9.59 -1.22 12.13
C PHE A 277 -9.62 0.08 12.92
N VAL A 278 -9.42 1.20 12.22
CA VAL A 278 -9.55 2.55 12.76
C VAL A 278 -10.79 3.22 12.16
N ALA A 279 -11.31 4.27 12.80
CA ALA A 279 -12.51 4.96 12.32
C ALA A 279 -12.37 5.51 10.89
N ALA A 280 -11.16 5.93 10.48
CA ALA A 280 -10.88 6.38 9.12
C ALA A 280 -11.13 5.29 8.08
N TYR A 281 -10.66 4.06 8.35
CA TYR A 281 -10.92 2.91 7.49
C TYR A 281 -12.42 2.64 7.44
N PHE A 282 -13.08 2.53 8.59
CA PHE A 282 -14.53 2.29 8.65
C PHE A 282 -15.34 3.33 7.87
N LYS A 283 -14.96 4.62 7.96
CA LYS A 283 -15.56 5.66 7.14
C LYS A 283 -15.39 5.39 5.65
N SER A 284 -14.17 5.12 5.20
CA SER A 284 -13.87 4.91 3.77
C SER A 284 -14.63 3.73 3.15
N ILE A 285 -14.94 2.70 3.93
CA ILE A 285 -15.56 1.47 3.39
C ILE A 285 -17.05 1.32 3.70
N GLN A 286 -17.61 2.03 4.68
CA GLN A 286 -18.99 1.84 5.15
C GLN A 286 -19.79 3.13 5.33
N MET A 287 -19.11 4.27 5.37
CA MET A 287 -19.74 5.58 5.57
C MET A 287 -19.14 6.63 4.61
N GLU A 288 -18.77 6.22 3.40
CA GLU A 288 -18.04 7.08 2.43
C GLU A 288 -18.84 8.35 2.11
N THR A 289 -20.15 8.19 1.90
CA THR A 289 -21.08 9.29 1.61
C THR A 289 -21.57 10.05 2.85
N SER A 290 -21.16 9.64 4.04
CA SER A 290 -21.57 10.27 5.29
C SER A 290 -20.85 11.61 5.52
N SER A 291 -21.62 12.62 5.91
CA SER A 291 -21.09 13.91 6.36
C SER A 291 -20.44 13.86 7.74
N LEU A 292 -20.58 12.74 8.47
CA LEU A 292 -19.97 12.58 9.79
C LEU A 292 -18.45 12.58 9.69
N SER A 293 -17.79 13.37 10.52
CA SER A 293 -16.33 13.37 10.60
C SER A 293 -15.82 12.07 11.22
N ILE A 294 -14.59 11.68 10.92
CA ILE A 294 -13.97 10.48 11.50
C ILE A 294 -13.91 10.54 13.03
N PRO A 295 -13.65 11.70 13.69
CA PRO A 295 -13.79 11.84 15.14
C PRO A 295 -15.18 11.50 15.67
N ILE A 296 -16.23 11.91 14.97
CA ILE A 296 -17.62 11.62 15.37
C ILE A 296 -17.91 10.12 15.20
N ILE A 297 -17.39 9.51 14.15
CA ILE A 297 -17.51 8.07 13.91
C ILE A 297 -16.75 7.28 15.00
N GLU A 298 -15.52 7.66 15.31
CA GLU A 298 -14.70 7.07 16.38
C GLU A 298 -15.38 7.15 17.74
N ALA A 299 -15.86 8.33 18.12
CA ALA A 299 -16.58 8.54 19.37
C ALA A 299 -17.90 7.74 19.38
N GLY A 300 -18.61 7.65 18.26
CA GLY A 300 -19.86 6.89 18.17
C GLY A 300 -19.63 5.38 18.32
N LEU A 301 -18.62 4.84 17.64
CA LEU A 301 -18.20 3.44 17.79
C LEU A 301 -17.78 3.14 19.24
N THR A 302 -17.08 4.07 19.88
CA THR A 302 -16.70 3.96 21.30
C THR A 302 -17.92 3.89 22.20
N ILE A 303 -18.90 4.79 22.03
CA ILE A 303 -20.15 4.81 22.81
C ILE A 303 -20.91 3.50 22.60
N ILE A 304 -21.05 3.04 21.35
CA ILE A 304 -21.72 1.77 21.02
C ILE A 304 -21.06 0.61 21.77
N ILE A 305 -19.73 0.51 21.72
CA ILE A 305 -18.99 -0.59 22.38
C ILE A 305 -19.13 -0.53 23.89
N ASN A 306 -19.01 0.66 24.50
CA ASN A 306 -19.12 0.82 25.94
C ASN A 306 -20.52 0.54 26.48
N GLN A 307 -21.56 0.80 25.68
CA GLN A 307 -22.95 0.62 26.08
C GLN A 307 -23.57 -0.67 25.53
N ILE A 308 -22.81 -1.48 24.78
CA ILE A 308 -23.35 -2.63 24.05
C ILE A 308 -24.08 -3.60 24.96
N ASN A 309 -23.64 -3.77 26.21
CA ASN A 309 -24.26 -4.67 27.18
C ASN A 309 -25.45 -4.05 27.92
N ASP A 310 -25.43 -2.73 28.10
CA ASP A 310 -26.31 -2.01 29.03
C ASP A 310 -27.56 -1.41 28.36
N ASP A 311 -27.59 -1.33 27.02
CA ASP A 311 -28.70 -0.73 26.27
C ASP A 311 -29.29 -1.67 25.22
N ASP A 312 -30.61 -1.89 25.29
CA ASP A 312 -31.34 -2.79 24.40
C ASP A 312 -31.35 -2.34 22.94
N ARG A 313 -31.06 -1.06 22.65
CA ARG A 313 -30.91 -0.56 21.28
C ARG A 313 -29.79 -1.26 20.52
N PHE A 314 -28.80 -1.82 21.22
CA PHE A 314 -27.69 -2.57 20.62
C PHE A 314 -27.92 -4.08 20.52
N THR A 315 -29.12 -4.57 20.85
CA THR A 315 -29.50 -5.98 20.70
C THR A 315 -29.16 -6.58 19.33
N PRO A 316 -29.34 -5.88 18.19
CA PRO A 316 -28.93 -6.40 16.90
C PRO A 316 -27.45 -6.76 16.80
N LEU A 317 -26.55 -6.07 17.52
CA LEU A 317 -25.13 -6.39 17.57
C LEU A 317 -24.86 -7.61 18.46
N LYS A 318 -25.57 -7.74 19.59
CA LYS A 318 -25.47 -8.89 20.51
C LYS A 318 -25.82 -10.22 19.83
N GLN A 319 -26.68 -10.18 18.82
CA GLN A 319 -27.14 -11.35 18.06
C GLN A 319 -26.13 -11.79 16.98
N LEU A 320 -25.14 -10.95 16.65
CA LEU A 320 -24.11 -11.29 15.68
C LEU A 320 -23.07 -12.23 16.32
N PRO A 321 -22.40 -13.09 15.54
CA PRO A 321 -21.43 -14.04 16.05
C PRO A 321 -20.07 -13.39 16.39
N PHE A 322 -20.07 -12.12 16.83
CA PHE A 322 -18.86 -11.34 17.05
C PHE A 322 -18.89 -10.62 18.41
N THR A 323 -17.72 -10.46 19.02
CA THR A 323 -17.47 -9.46 20.06
C THR A 323 -16.75 -8.27 19.45
N ILE A 324 -17.02 -7.08 19.99
CA ILE A 324 -16.42 -5.83 19.55
C ILE A 324 -15.79 -5.16 20.78
N SER A 325 -14.57 -4.66 20.63
CA SER A 325 -13.81 -3.96 21.67
C SER A 325 -12.94 -2.89 21.02
N TYR A 326 -12.24 -2.07 21.81
CA TYR A 326 -11.22 -1.17 21.29
C TYR A 326 -10.04 -1.06 22.25
N THR A 327 -8.90 -0.60 21.76
CA THR A 327 -7.71 -0.27 22.55
C THR A 327 -7.08 1.03 22.06
N ASP A 328 -6.57 1.82 23.00
CA ASP A 328 -5.77 3.03 22.71
C ASP A 328 -4.25 2.73 22.82
N ASP A 329 -3.89 1.55 23.37
CA ASP A 329 -2.52 1.14 23.71
C ASP A 329 -1.99 0.02 22.80
N ASP A 330 -2.36 0.03 21.52
CA ASP A 330 -1.83 -0.96 20.58
C ASP A 330 -0.35 -0.69 20.28
N GLN A 331 0.54 -1.42 20.98
CA GLN A 331 2.00 -1.33 20.82
C GLN A 331 2.49 -1.66 19.40
N SER A 332 1.62 -2.21 18.54
CA SER A 332 1.94 -2.58 17.16
C SER A 332 1.42 -1.60 16.11
N ASN A 333 0.67 -0.57 16.52
CA ASN A 333 0.13 0.48 15.66
C ASN A 333 0.59 1.88 16.14
N ILE A 334 0.27 2.93 15.37
CA ILE A 334 0.66 4.32 15.65
C ILE A 334 0.19 4.70 17.06
N ALA A 335 1.13 5.13 17.91
CA ALA A 335 0.84 5.52 19.29
C ALA A 335 -0.24 6.62 19.33
N GLY A 336 -1.32 6.37 20.06
CA GLY A 336 -2.41 7.33 20.26
C GLY A 336 -3.62 7.21 19.33
N VAL A 337 -3.71 6.19 18.47
CA VAL A 337 -4.91 5.96 17.65
C VAL A 337 -5.79 4.88 18.29
N ARG A 338 -7.10 5.14 18.41
CA ARG A 338 -8.05 4.12 18.88
C ARG A 338 -8.25 3.05 17.83
N VAL A 339 -7.85 1.83 18.17
CA VAL A 339 -8.01 0.65 17.32
C VAL A 339 -9.23 -0.13 17.77
N PHE A 340 -10.21 -0.26 16.89
CA PHE A 340 -11.39 -1.10 17.08
C PHE A 340 -11.10 -2.53 16.67
N GLN A 341 -11.50 -3.48 17.52
CA GLN A 341 -11.22 -4.90 17.38
C GLN A 341 -12.53 -5.68 17.33
N ILE A 342 -12.72 -6.47 16.26
CA ILE A 342 -13.84 -7.40 16.14
C ILE A 342 -13.29 -8.82 16.24
N LYS A 343 -13.87 -9.68 17.08
CA LYS A 343 -13.45 -11.08 17.24
C LYS A 343 -14.65 -12.00 17.10
N GLY A 344 -14.50 -13.14 16.44
CA GLY A 344 -15.58 -14.15 16.38
C GLY A 344 -15.86 -14.77 17.75
N ILE A 345 -17.14 -14.96 18.09
CA ILE A 345 -17.55 -15.71 19.29
C ILE A 345 -17.32 -17.19 19.02
N THR A 346 -16.29 -17.77 19.63
CA THR A 346 -16.15 -19.22 19.69
C THR A 346 -17.27 -19.75 20.57
N LYS A 347 -18.25 -20.46 19.99
CA LYS A 347 -19.14 -21.30 20.79
C LYS A 347 -18.26 -22.29 21.55
N SER A 348 -18.02 -22.04 22.84
CA SER A 348 -17.59 -23.11 23.72
C SER A 348 -18.71 -24.15 23.67
N ASN A 349 -18.41 -25.37 23.23
CA ASN A 349 -19.27 -26.51 23.48
C ASN A 349 -19.40 -26.64 25.00
N LYS A 350 -20.42 -25.99 25.57
CA LYS A 350 -20.97 -26.36 26.87
C LYS A 350 -21.95 -27.50 26.59
N GLN A 351 -21.48 -28.71 26.90
CA GLN A 351 -22.33 -29.72 27.52
C GLN A 351 -22.80 -29.21 28.88
#